data_AF-A0A557QYU7-F1
#
_entry.id   AF-A0A557QYU7-F1
#
_cell.length_a   1.000
_cell.length_b   1.000
_cell.length_c   1.000
_cell.angle_alpha   90.00
_cell.angle_beta   90.00
_cell.angle_gamma   90.00
#
_symmetry.space_group_name_H-M   'P 1'
#
loop_
_entity.id
_entity.type
_entity.pdbx_description
1 polymer ?
#
loop_
_entity_poly.entity_id
_entity_poly.type
_entity_poly.pdbx_seq_one_letter_code
_entity_poly.pdbx_strand_id
1 'polypeptide(L)'
;MKTIYTLKNELAADPGQVAAAQALTLDASRPFGLNGTFGLFGSDEWWKSIENGLLGQTVLSGVITSLRRVGMHNESQEFVMRLDSGGTYAYDTVADTKHDVKMYVVGKKARVVLVRDPWKRPSAARGTHSEIVIEIAVEE
;
A
#
# COMPACT_ATOMS: atom_id res chain seq x y z
N MET A 1 -5.76 9.29 16.77
CA MET A 1 -5.48 8.54 15.51
C MET A 1 -3.98 8.58 15.34
N LYS A 2 -3.34 7.42 15.38
CA LYS A 2 -1.89 7.28 15.30
C LYS A 2 -1.52 6.66 13.96
N THR A 3 -0.65 7.30 13.18
CA THR A 3 -0.01 6.68 12.02
C THR A 3 0.92 5.58 12.52
N ILE A 4 0.68 4.35 12.10
CA ILE A 4 1.42 3.16 12.53
C ILE A 4 2.28 2.57 11.42
N TYR A 5 2.05 2.97 10.18
CA TYR A 5 2.76 2.51 9.00
C TYR A 5 2.94 3.64 8.00
N THR A 6 4.13 3.74 7.42
CA THR A 6 4.35 4.49 6.19
C THR A 6 5.21 3.69 5.22
N LEU A 7 4.82 3.69 3.94
CA LEU A 7 5.61 3.04 2.89
C LEU A 7 7.02 3.66 2.81
N LYS A 8 7.17 4.95 3.13
CA LYS A 8 8.47 5.62 3.15
C LYS A 8 9.45 4.94 4.13
N ASN A 9 8.98 4.53 5.30
CA ASN A 9 9.80 3.82 6.28
C ASN A 9 10.12 2.39 5.82
N GLU A 10 9.16 1.70 5.22
CA GLU A 10 9.38 0.37 4.63
C GLU A 10 10.45 0.39 3.53
N LEU A 11 10.34 1.32 2.57
CA LEU A 11 11.29 1.44 1.46
C LEU A 11 12.69 1.85 1.92
N ALA A 12 12.79 2.62 3.00
CA ALA A 12 14.08 2.95 3.60
C ALA A 12 14.75 1.73 4.26
N ALA A 13 13.96 0.77 4.75
CA ALA A 13 14.47 -0.46 5.37
C ALA A 13 14.87 -1.54 4.33
N ASP A 14 14.26 -1.54 3.14
CA ASP A 14 14.60 -2.46 2.04
C ASP A 14 14.90 -1.73 0.71
N PRO A 15 16.10 -1.13 0.57
CA PRO A 15 16.51 -0.51 -0.69
C PRO A 15 16.68 -1.52 -1.84
N GLY A 16 16.85 -2.82 -1.53
CA GLY A 16 16.99 -3.87 -2.53
C GLY A 16 15.68 -4.10 -3.30
N GLN A 17 14.56 -4.14 -2.57
CA GLN A 17 13.23 -4.21 -3.18
C GLN A 17 12.96 -3.00 -4.08
N VAL A 18 13.32 -1.79 -3.63
CA VAL A 18 13.19 -0.57 -4.43
C VAL A 18 13.98 -0.70 -5.73
N ALA A 19 15.26 -1.05 -5.65
CA ALA A 19 16.11 -1.20 -6.82
C ALA A 19 15.57 -2.25 -7.81
N ALA A 20 15.07 -3.38 -7.30
CA ALA A 20 14.47 -4.43 -8.12
C ALA A 20 13.19 -3.94 -8.84
N ALA A 21 12.31 -3.22 -8.14
CA ALA A 21 11.10 -2.65 -8.73
C ALA A 21 11.44 -1.61 -9.82
N GLN A 22 12.43 -0.75 -9.56
CA GLN A 22 12.89 0.24 -10.53
C GLN A 22 13.54 -0.39 -11.77
N ALA A 23 14.38 -1.42 -11.58
CA ALA A 23 14.98 -2.17 -12.68
C ALA A 23 13.91 -2.82 -13.56
N LEU A 24 12.86 -3.40 -12.97
CA LEU A 24 11.73 -3.93 -13.73
C LEU A 24 11.00 -2.83 -14.52
N THR A 25 10.77 -1.65 -13.94
CA THR A 25 10.17 -0.51 -14.64
C THR A 25 11.03 -0.06 -15.84
N LEU A 26 12.35 -0.01 -15.69
CA LEU A 26 13.28 0.44 -16.74
C LEU A 26 13.53 -0.61 -17.84
N ASP A 27 13.39 -1.90 -17.54
CA ASP A 27 13.63 -2.97 -18.50
C ASP A 27 12.50 -3.04 -19.56
N ALA A 28 12.73 -2.43 -20.72
CA ALA A 28 11.79 -2.43 -21.84
C ALA A 28 11.61 -3.82 -22.48
N SER A 29 12.53 -4.76 -22.27
CA SER A 29 12.42 -6.12 -22.81
C SER A 29 11.42 -6.97 -22.03
N ARG A 30 11.03 -6.54 -20.83
CA ARG A 30 10.11 -7.26 -19.94
C ARG A 30 8.78 -6.53 -19.79
N PRO A 31 7.66 -7.26 -19.74
CA PRO A 31 6.33 -6.65 -19.58
C PRO A 31 5.97 -6.32 -18.12
N PHE A 32 6.93 -6.43 -17.20
CA PHE A 32 6.71 -6.32 -15.76
C PHE A 32 7.13 -4.95 -15.23
N GLY A 33 6.64 -4.60 -14.04
CA GLY A 33 6.91 -3.32 -13.38
C GLY A 33 5.81 -2.28 -13.58
N LEU A 34 6.04 -1.09 -13.02
CA LEU A 34 5.17 0.08 -13.19
C LEU A 34 5.46 0.78 -14.51
N ASN A 35 4.57 1.66 -14.94
CA ASN A 35 4.74 2.41 -16.18
C ASN A 35 5.88 3.44 -16.08
N GLY A 36 6.09 4.01 -14.89
CA GLY A 36 7.06 5.09 -14.67
C GLY A 36 6.55 6.48 -15.02
N THR A 37 5.26 6.63 -15.34
CA THR A 37 4.62 7.93 -15.67
C THR A 37 4.84 9.00 -14.60
N PHE A 38 4.86 8.58 -13.34
CA PHE A 38 4.96 9.48 -12.17
C PHE A 38 6.35 9.43 -11.52
N GLY A 39 7.37 8.96 -12.23
CA GLY A 39 8.69 8.66 -11.69
C GLY A 39 8.85 7.18 -11.31
N LEU A 40 10.07 6.80 -10.96
CA LEU A 40 10.40 5.44 -10.55
C LEU A 40 9.94 5.16 -9.11
N PHE A 41 9.41 3.97 -8.85
CA PHE A 41 8.90 3.58 -7.53
C PHE A 41 9.86 3.95 -6.39
N GLY A 42 9.36 4.68 -5.38
CA GLY A 42 10.13 5.10 -4.22
C GLY A 42 11.18 6.20 -4.46
N SER A 43 11.36 6.70 -5.68
CA SER A 43 12.25 7.81 -5.99
C SER A 43 11.68 9.15 -5.51
N ASP A 44 12.55 10.17 -5.39
CA ASP A 44 12.13 11.53 -5.05
C ASP A 44 11.12 12.10 -6.04
N GLU A 45 11.24 11.78 -7.33
CA GLU A 45 10.27 12.19 -8.36
C GLU A 45 8.90 11.55 -8.12
N TRP A 46 8.89 10.27 -7.72
CA TRP A 46 7.66 9.55 -7.39
C TRP A 46 6.96 10.12 -6.16
N TRP A 47 7.72 10.39 -5.09
CA TRP A 47 7.17 11.05 -3.90
C TRP A 47 6.66 12.47 -4.22
N LYS A 48 7.40 13.26 -4.99
CA LYS A 48 6.97 14.59 -5.44
C LYS A 48 5.70 14.54 -6.31
N SER A 49 5.54 13.52 -7.14
CA SER A 49 4.30 13.35 -7.93
C SER A 49 3.10 13.14 -7.03
N ILE A 50 3.25 12.42 -5.92
CA ILE A 50 2.20 12.24 -4.92
C ILE A 50 1.93 13.55 -4.17
N GLU A 51 2.98 14.21 -3.68
CA GLU A 51 2.89 15.46 -2.91
C GLU A 51 2.25 16.61 -3.71
N ASN A 52 2.55 16.68 -5.01
CA ASN A 52 1.98 17.69 -5.92
C ASN A 52 0.60 17.30 -6.47
N GLY A 53 0.07 16.12 -6.11
CA GLY A 53 -1.23 15.63 -6.55
C GLY A 53 -1.28 15.12 -8.00
N LEU A 54 -0.14 14.96 -8.67
CA LEU A 54 -0.07 14.34 -10.00
C LEU A 54 -0.42 12.85 -9.93
N LEU A 55 0.13 12.14 -8.94
CA LEU A 55 -0.28 10.80 -8.55
C LEU A 55 -1.27 10.89 -7.38
N GLY A 56 -2.56 10.90 -7.72
CA GLY A 56 -3.64 11.16 -6.76
C GLY A 56 -3.72 10.13 -5.62
N GLN A 57 -3.93 10.64 -4.41
CA GLN A 57 -4.18 9.83 -3.22
C GLN A 57 -5.66 9.49 -3.07
N THR A 58 -5.94 8.26 -2.65
CA THR A 58 -7.26 7.82 -2.19
C THR A 58 -7.17 7.57 -0.68
N VAL A 59 -8.11 8.15 0.08
CA VAL A 59 -8.22 7.92 1.51
C VAL A 59 -9.42 7.00 1.76
N LEU A 60 -9.16 5.86 2.39
CA LEU A 60 -10.17 4.93 2.85
C LEU A 60 -10.28 5.04 4.37
N SER A 61 -11.48 5.24 4.87
CA SER A 61 -11.77 5.28 6.31
C SER A 61 -12.85 4.25 6.63
N GLY A 62 -12.75 3.64 7.80
CA GLY A 62 -13.71 2.65 8.23
C GLY A 62 -13.42 2.07 9.61
N VAL A 63 -14.18 1.05 9.97
CA VAL A 63 -14.04 0.31 11.24
C VAL A 63 -13.50 -1.08 10.96
N ILE A 64 -12.47 -1.50 11.69
CA ILE A 64 -11.94 -2.87 11.61
C ILE A 64 -13.01 -3.83 12.10
N THR A 65 -13.44 -4.76 11.24
CA THR A 65 -14.48 -5.74 11.54
C THR A 65 -13.94 -7.14 11.75
N SER A 66 -12.72 -7.43 11.28
CA SER A 66 -12.10 -8.74 11.44
C SER A 66 -10.57 -8.65 11.37
N LEU A 67 -9.90 -9.57 12.07
CA LEU A 67 -8.50 -9.90 11.90
C LEU A 67 -8.43 -11.38 11.53
N ARG A 68 -7.72 -11.71 10.46
CA ARG A 68 -7.61 -13.09 9.98
C ARG A 68 -6.20 -13.40 9.52
N ARG A 69 -5.88 -14.67 9.43
CA ARG A 69 -4.65 -15.13 8.77
C ARG A 69 -4.97 -15.54 7.34
N VAL A 70 -4.03 -15.25 6.44
CA VAL A 70 -4.11 -15.52 5.00
C VAL A 70 -2.83 -16.18 4.49
N GLY A 71 -2.89 -16.68 3.26
CA GLY A 71 -1.83 -17.48 2.64
C GLY A 71 -2.04 -18.98 2.82
N MET A 72 -1.37 -19.78 2.00
CA MET A 72 -1.52 -21.25 1.95
C MET A 72 -1.26 -21.92 3.31
N HIS A 73 -0.43 -21.31 4.15
CA HIS A 73 -0.10 -21.79 5.48
C HIS A 73 -0.39 -20.77 6.61
N ASN A 74 -1.32 -19.83 6.40
CA ASN A 74 -1.66 -18.79 7.40
C ASN A 74 -0.45 -17.93 7.83
N GLU A 75 0.35 -17.57 6.84
CA GLU A 75 1.67 -16.93 6.99
C GLU A 75 1.56 -15.45 7.33
N SER A 76 0.56 -14.77 6.75
CA SER A 76 0.33 -13.33 6.95
C SER A 76 -0.92 -13.08 7.77
N GLN A 77 -0.93 -11.99 8.52
CA GLN A 77 -2.11 -11.48 9.20
C GLN A 77 -2.65 -10.28 8.45
N GLU A 78 -3.97 -10.27 8.27
CA GLU A 78 -4.73 -9.27 7.53
C GLU A 78 -5.77 -8.65 8.46
N PHE A 79 -6.01 -7.34 8.32
CA PHE A 79 -7.20 -6.70 8.86
C PHE A 79 -8.23 -6.45 7.75
N VAL A 80 -9.50 -6.58 8.12
CA VAL A 80 -10.63 -6.23 7.27
C VAL A 80 -11.35 -5.07 7.93
N MET A 81 -11.64 -4.03 7.15
CA MET A 81 -12.45 -2.92 7.59
C MET A 81 -13.70 -2.74 6.73
N ARG A 82 -14.80 -2.36 7.37
CA ARG A 82 -16.00 -1.86 6.67
C ARG A 82 -15.80 -0.38 6.42
N LEU A 83 -15.85 0.01 5.15
CA LEU A 83 -15.63 1.39 4.74
C LEU A 83 -16.84 2.26 5.09
N ASP A 84 -16.58 3.51 5.45
CA ASP A 84 -17.62 4.52 5.68
C ASP A 84 -18.44 4.79 4.40
N SER A 85 -17.80 4.66 3.22
CA SER A 85 -18.43 4.73 1.91
C SER A 85 -19.26 3.49 1.54
N GLY A 86 -19.29 2.48 2.40
CA GLY A 86 -19.82 1.16 2.10
C GLY A 86 -18.80 0.22 1.45
N GLY A 87 -19.08 -1.09 1.53
CA GLY A 87 -18.15 -2.14 1.12
C GLY A 87 -17.12 -2.49 2.19
N THR A 88 -16.13 -3.27 1.80
CA THR A 88 -15.06 -3.76 2.68
C THR A 88 -13.70 -3.56 2.03
N TYR A 89 -12.70 -3.25 2.84
CA TYR A 89 -11.30 -3.20 2.45
C TYR A 89 -10.49 -4.16 3.32
N ALA A 90 -9.43 -4.70 2.74
CA ALA A 90 -8.67 -5.83 3.24
C ALA A 90 -7.19 -5.56 2.95
N TYR A 91 -6.34 -5.60 3.98
CA TYR A 91 -4.91 -5.39 3.82
C TYR A 91 -4.10 -6.02 4.95
N ASP A 92 -2.83 -6.30 4.69
CA ASP A 92 -1.93 -6.89 5.67
C ASP A 92 -1.76 -5.99 6.90
N THR A 93 -1.59 -6.59 8.08
CA THR A 93 -1.30 -5.86 9.32
C THR A 93 0.18 -5.47 9.37
N VAL A 94 0.52 -4.40 8.66
CA VAL A 94 1.86 -3.81 8.62
C VAL A 94 1.99 -2.67 9.63
N ALA A 95 3.19 -2.49 10.17
CA ALA A 95 3.49 -1.35 11.03
C ALA A 95 4.99 -1.08 11.04
N ASP A 96 5.37 0.19 11.24
CA ASP A 96 6.75 0.64 11.36
C ASP A 96 7.43 0.04 12.60
N THR A 97 6.64 -0.32 13.63
CA THR A 97 7.13 -1.03 14.81
C THR A 97 6.33 -2.29 15.10
N LYS A 98 7.00 -3.33 15.61
CA LYS A 98 6.34 -4.58 16.05
C LYS A 98 5.30 -4.33 17.15
N HIS A 99 5.47 -3.27 17.94
CA HIS A 99 4.51 -2.92 18.98
C HIS A 99 3.19 -2.43 18.37
N ASP A 100 3.28 -1.61 17.33
CA ASP A 100 2.12 -0.96 16.71
C ASP A 100 1.24 -1.91 15.90
N VAL A 101 1.74 -3.10 15.53
CA VAL A 101 0.90 -4.18 14.98
C VAL A 101 -0.26 -4.54 15.92
N LYS A 102 -0.10 -4.36 17.23
CA LYS A 102 -1.17 -4.62 18.21
C LYS A 102 -2.29 -3.56 18.21
N MET A 103 -2.11 -2.46 17.50
CA MET A 103 -3.11 -1.40 17.39
C MET A 103 -4.30 -1.82 16.52
N TYR A 104 -4.11 -2.78 15.63
CA TYR A 104 -5.21 -3.39 14.87
C TYR A 104 -6.12 -4.16 15.83
N VAL A 105 -7.28 -3.59 16.14
CA VAL A 105 -8.28 -4.18 17.05
C VAL A 105 -9.66 -4.05 16.42
N VAL A 106 -10.45 -5.12 16.44
CA VAL A 106 -11.84 -5.10 15.96
C VAL A 106 -12.64 -4.04 16.72
N GLY A 107 -13.40 -3.23 16.00
CA GLY A 107 -14.16 -2.10 16.55
C GLY A 107 -13.43 -0.76 16.49
N LYS A 108 -12.09 -0.75 16.34
CA LYS A 108 -11.33 0.49 16.16
C LYS A 108 -11.48 1.05 14.75
N LYS A 109 -11.43 2.37 14.64
CA LYS A 109 -11.33 3.03 13.33
C LYS A 109 -9.93 2.90 12.74
N ALA A 110 -9.87 2.71 11.43
CA ALA A 110 -8.65 2.75 10.63
C ALA A 110 -8.81 3.71 9.44
N ARG A 111 -7.69 4.32 9.06
CA ARG A 111 -7.54 5.14 7.85
C ARG A 111 -6.38 4.58 7.04
N VAL A 112 -6.63 4.30 5.77
CA VAL A 112 -5.63 3.83 4.80
C VAL A 112 -5.51 4.88 3.71
N VAL A 113 -4.30 5.35 3.44
CA VAL A 113 -4.00 6.22 2.30
C VAL A 113 -3.26 5.39 1.26
N LEU A 114 -3.73 5.43 0.03
CA LEU A 114 -3.16 4.67 -1.08
C LEU A 114 -3.08 5.50 -2.35
N VAL A 115 -2.24 5.07 -3.27
CA VAL A 115 -2.14 5.60 -4.64
C VAL A 115 -2.38 4.48 -5.64
N ARG A 116 -2.78 4.85 -6.87
CA ARG A 116 -2.97 3.91 -7.98
C ARG A 116 -2.01 4.25 -9.11
N ASP A 117 -0.91 3.52 -9.20
CA ASP A 117 0.15 3.75 -10.19
C ASP A 117 -0.04 2.81 -11.39
N PRO A 118 -0.06 3.31 -12.64
CA PRO A 118 -0.28 2.47 -13.81
C PRO A 118 0.77 1.36 -13.95
N TRP A 119 0.30 0.15 -14.26
CA TRP A 119 1.18 -0.94 -14.66
C TRP A 119 1.86 -0.60 -15.99
N LYS A 120 3.11 -1.08 -16.17
CA LYS A 120 3.78 -1.03 -17.48
C LYS A 120 2.91 -1.67 -18.56
N ARG A 121 2.35 -2.84 -18.25
CA ARG A 121 1.46 -3.58 -19.13
C ARG A 121 0.20 -4.01 -18.38
N PRO A 122 -0.94 -3.33 -18.62
CA PRO A 122 -2.24 -3.75 -18.11
C PRO A 122 -2.62 -5.16 -18.53
N SER A 123 -3.45 -5.83 -17.73
CA SER A 123 -4.03 -7.12 -18.08
C SER A 123 -5.42 -7.26 -17.49
N ALA A 124 -6.27 -8.10 -18.08
CA ALA A 124 -7.60 -8.38 -17.52
C ALA A 124 -7.53 -8.94 -16.08
N ALA A 125 -6.50 -9.72 -15.77
CA ALA A 125 -6.34 -10.34 -14.46
C ALA A 125 -5.88 -9.36 -13.37
N ARG A 126 -5.04 -8.37 -13.70
CA ARG A 126 -4.45 -7.42 -12.72
C ARG A 126 -5.04 -6.02 -12.78
N GLY A 127 -5.84 -5.73 -13.82
CA GLY A 127 -6.30 -4.39 -14.13
C GLY A 127 -5.20 -3.51 -14.74
N THR A 128 -5.41 -2.20 -14.63
CA THR A 128 -4.57 -1.16 -15.26
C THR A 128 -3.57 -0.51 -14.32
N HIS A 129 -3.78 -0.61 -13.00
CA HIS A 129 -2.97 0.05 -11.98
C HIS A 129 -2.60 -0.90 -10.85
N SER A 130 -1.44 -0.66 -10.25
CA SER A 130 -1.08 -1.18 -8.94
C SER A 130 -1.71 -0.31 -7.87
N GLU A 131 -2.41 -0.92 -6.92
CA GLU A 131 -2.81 -0.23 -5.70
C GLU A 131 -1.65 -0.32 -4.71
N ILE A 132 -1.21 0.83 -4.19
CA ILE A 132 -0.03 0.94 -3.32
C ILE A 132 -0.45 1.71 -2.07
N VAL A 133 -0.49 1.03 -0.93
CA VAL A 133 -0.74 1.67 0.37
C VAL A 133 0.50 2.45 0.77
N ILE A 134 0.33 3.73 1.11
CA ILE A 134 1.42 4.62 1.49
C ILE A 134 1.40 5.01 2.98
N GLU A 135 0.24 4.93 3.62
CA GLU A 135 0.06 5.22 5.04
C GLU A 135 -1.09 4.40 5.63
N ILE A 136 -0.93 3.93 6.87
CA ILE A 136 -2.04 3.43 7.69
C ILE A 136 -2.02 4.12 9.06
N ALA A 137 -3.17 4.62 9.48
CA ALA A 137 -3.41 5.15 10.82
C ALA A 137 -4.57 4.43 11.50
N VAL A 138 -4.47 4.23 12.81
CA VAL A 138 -5.47 3.53 13.62
C VAL A 138 -5.83 4.37 14.85
N GLU A 139 -7.06 4.23 15.32
CA GLU A 139 -7.56 4.81 16.57
C GLU A 139 -6.71 4.37 17.79
N GLU A 140 -6.46 5.29 18.72
CA GLU A 140 -5.66 5.05 19.92
C GLU A 140 -6.42 4.29 21.00
#